data_AF-A0A1W1CQQ3-F1
#
_entry.id   AF-A0A1W1CQQ3-F1
#
_cell.length_a   1.000
_cell.length_b   1.000
_cell.length_c   1.000
_cell.angle_alpha   90.00
_cell.angle_beta   90.00
_cell.angle_gamma   90.00
#
_symmetry.space_group_name_H-M   'P 1'
#
loop_
_entity.id
_entity.type
_entity.pdbx_description
1 polymer ?
#
loop_
_entity_poly.entity_id
_entity_poly.type
_entity_poly.pdbx_seq_one_letter_code
_entity_poly.pdbx_strand_id
1 'polypeptide(L)'
;MSDQYDPYRNTVRQALQDKAIEKRRKDFIKKENEAKAKKFLQKKIYLSDFINLPEGLASGIFVGLFIAIPYFIGIIFVFIVIAKANFHIYETIGNSFAFSWVIGYEFLAGILLLMILKSSMQFR
;
A
#
# COMPACT_ATOMS: atom_id res chain seq x y z
N MET A 1 38.86 29.65 -48.70
CA MET A 1 37.39 29.76 -48.52
C MET A 1 37.17 30.33 -47.14
N SER A 2 36.80 31.60 -47.04
CA SER A 2 36.53 32.28 -45.77
C SER A 2 35.24 31.72 -45.17
N ASP A 3 35.33 31.10 -43.99
CA ASP A 3 34.16 30.71 -43.21
C ASP A 3 33.36 31.96 -42.85
N GLN A 4 32.25 32.16 -43.55
CA GLN A 4 31.30 33.24 -43.30
C GLN A 4 30.62 32.97 -41.96
N TYR A 5 30.92 33.80 -40.96
CA TYR A 5 30.33 33.72 -39.62
C TYR A 5 28.82 33.99 -39.71
N ASP A 6 28.02 32.93 -39.61
CA ASP A 6 26.56 33.02 -39.58
C ASP A 6 26.05 32.83 -38.14
N PRO A 7 25.62 33.89 -37.46
CA PRO A 7 25.15 33.82 -36.08
C PRO A 7 23.89 32.95 -35.91
N TYR A 8 23.08 32.78 -36.96
CA TYR A 8 21.84 32.00 -36.91
C TYR A 8 22.09 30.49 -36.88
N ARG A 9 23.21 30.03 -37.44
CA ARG A 9 23.58 28.61 -37.43
C ARG A 9 23.93 28.12 -36.02
N ASN A 10 24.51 28.99 -35.20
CA ASN A 10 24.88 28.67 -33.82
C ASN A 10 23.66 28.62 -32.90
N THR A 11 22.70 29.52 -33.07
CA THR A 11 21.45 29.52 -32.28
C THR A 11 20.59 28.29 -32.56
N VAL A 12 20.52 27.85 -33.83
CA VAL A 12 19.84 26.60 -34.19
C VAL A 12 20.56 25.38 -33.61
N ARG A 13 21.90 25.35 -33.64
CA ARG A 13 22.69 24.28 -32.99
C ARG A 13 22.44 24.21 -31.49
N GLN A 14 22.42 25.36 -30.81
CA GLN A 14 22.11 25.44 -29.38
C GLN A 14 20.70 24.94 -29.09
N ALA A 15 19.69 25.42 -29.83
CA ALA A 15 18.30 24.97 -29.65
C ALA A 15 18.12 23.46 -29.91
N LEU A 16 18.85 22.89 -30.86
CA LEU A 16 18.85 21.44 -31.12
C LEU A 16 19.55 20.66 -29.99
N GLN A 17 20.65 21.18 -29.46
CA GLN A 17 21.33 20.59 -28.29
C GLN A 17 20.44 20.65 -27.05
N ASP A 18 19.77 21.78 -26.81
CA ASP A 18 18.86 21.99 -25.68
C ASP A 18 17.67 21.03 -25.76
N LYS A 19 17.04 20.89 -26.93
CA LYS A 19 15.98 19.91 -27.16
C LYS A 19 16.45 18.47 -26.92
N ALA A 20 17.68 18.14 -27.31
CA ALA A 20 18.26 16.82 -27.07
C ALA A 20 18.58 16.55 -25.59
N ILE A 21 18.99 17.58 -24.84
CA ILE A 21 19.21 17.51 -23.38
C ILE A 21 17.87 17.34 -22.66
N GLU A 22 16.85 18.12 -23.04
CA GLU A 22 15.53 18.04 -22.44
C GLU A 22 14.87 16.67 -22.65
N LYS A 23 14.98 16.12 -23.87
CA LYS A 23 14.50 14.77 -24.18
C LYS A 23 15.21 13.71 -23.32
N ARG A 24 16.54 13.78 -23.20
CA ARG A 24 17.32 12.88 -22.34
C ARG A 24 16.92 12.96 -20.87
N ARG A 25 16.65 14.17 -20.36
CA ARG A 25 16.17 14.36 -18.98
C ARG A 25 14.80 13.72 -18.76
N LYS A 26 13.85 13.90 -19.69
CA LYS A 26 12.52 13.27 -19.63
C LYS A 26 12.61 11.74 -19.68
N ASP A 27 13.46 11.20 -20.56
CA ASP A 27 13.68 9.76 -20.67
C ASP A 27 14.33 9.17 -19.42
N PHE A 28 15.25 9.90 -18.79
CA PHE A 28 15.88 9.49 -17.53
C PHE A 28 14.86 9.44 -16.38
N ILE A 29 14.05 10.48 -16.22
CA ILE A 29 12.99 10.54 -15.20
C ILE A 29 11.97 9.41 -15.42
N LYS A 30 11.58 9.16 -16.67
CA LYS A 30 10.65 8.07 -17.01
C LYS A 30 11.23 6.70 -16.62
N LYS A 31 12.49 6.43 -16.97
CA LYS A 31 13.19 5.18 -16.61
C LYS A 31 13.33 5.01 -15.10
N GLU A 32 13.64 6.09 -14.37
CA GLU A 32 13.76 6.05 -12.92
C GLU A 32 12.42 5.72 -12.25
N ASN A 33 11.33 6.32 -12.74
CA ASN A 33 9.98 6.06 -12.24
C ASN A 33 9.52 4.62 -12.54
N GLU A 34 9.79 4.11 -13.74
CA GLU A 34 9.51 2.71 -14.11
C GLU A 34 10.31 1.73 -13.24
N ALA A 35 11.58 2.03 -12.96
CA ALA A 35 12.42 1.22 -12.08
C ALA A 35 11.91 1.23 -10.63
N LYS A 36 11.48 2.38 -10.11
CA LYS A 36 10.87 2.50 -8.78
C LYS A 36 9.55 1.73 -8.69
N ALA A 37 8.67 1.85 -9.68
CA ALA A 37 7.41 1.10 -9.74
C ALA A 37 7.64 -0.42 -9.79
N LYS A 38 8.60 -0.87 -10.60
CA LYS A 38 8.98 -2.29 -10.68
C LYS A 38 9.56 -2.80 -9.35
N LYS A 39 10.39 -2.00 -8.67
CA LYS A 39 10.96 -2.33 -7.35
C LYS A 39 9.89 -2.39 -6.25
N PHE A 40 8.84 -1.58 -6.34
CA PHE A 40 7.71 -1.64 -5.40
C PHE A 40 6.91 -2.94 -5.54
N LEU A 41 6.59 -3.35 -6.77
CA LEU A 41 5.85 -4.60 -7.04
C LEU A 41 6.67 -5.87 -6.82
N GLN A 42 8.00 -5.79 -6.89
CA GLN A 42 8.91 -6.93 -6.72
C GLN A 42 9.39 -7.15 -5.28
N LYS A 43 8.91 -6.36 -4.31
CA LYS A 43 9.31 -6.52 -2.91
C LYS A 43 8.72 -7.82 -2.35
N LYS A 44 9.53 -8.90 -2.34
CA LYS A 44 9.22 -10.13 -1.62
C LYS A 44 9.33 -9.85 -0.12
N ILE A 45 8.25 -10.10 0.61
CA ILE A 45 8.20 -9.99 2.06
C ILE A 45 8.24 -11.42 2.60
N TYR A 46 9.30 -11.78 3.31
CA TYR A 46 9.41 -13.09 3.94
C TYR A 46 8.89 -12.98 5.38
N LEU A 47 7.90 -13.81 5.75
CA LEU A 47 7.33 -13.80 7.10
C LEU A 47 8.35 -14.25 8.16
N SER A 48 9.35 -15.04 7.77
CA SER A 48 10.49 -15.45 8.60
C SER A 48 11.28 -14.27 9.16
N ASP A 49 11.27 -13.13 8.45
CA ASP A 49 11.98 -11.92 8.90
C ASP A 49 11.25 -11.21 10.06
N PHE A 50 9.96 -11.51 10.27
CA PHE A 50 9.11 -10.85 11.26
C PHE A 50 8.73 -11.76 12.42
N ILE A 51 8.67 -13.09 12.22
CA ILE A 51 8.25 -14.03 13.25
C ILE A 51 9.06 -15.34 13.13
N ASN A 52 9.82 -15.66 14.19
CA ASN A 52 10.49 -16.96 14.34
C ASN A 52 9.45 -18.06 14.64
N LEU A 53 8.75 -18.56 13.61
CA LEU A 53 7.89 -19.74 13.75
C LEU A 53 8.59 -20.99 13.22
N PRO A 54 8.47 -22.14 13.92
CA PRO A 54 8.90 -23.43 13.40
C PRO A 54 8.12 -23.80 12.13
N GLU A 55 8.85 -24.20 11.07
CA GLU A 55 8.39 -24.33 9.68
C GLU A 55 7.15 -25.21 9.49
N GLY A 56 6.89 -26.16 10.40
CA GLY A 56 5.73 -27.07 10.33
C GLY A 56 4.43 -26.57 10.98
N LEU A 57 4.50 -25.61 11.91
CA LEU A 57 3.32 -25.09 12.64
C LEU A 57 2.88 -23.71 12.16
N ALA A 58 3.71 -23.05 11.36
CA ALA A 58 3.45 -21.69 10.88
C ALA A 58 2.11 -21.56 10.15
N SER A 59 1.78 -22.51 9.27
CA SER A 59 0.53 -22.47 8.49
C SER A 59 -0.72 -22.61 9.36
N GLY A 60 -0.74 -23.56 10.31
CA GLY A 60 -1.87 -23.77 11.20
C GLY A 60 -2.11 -22.60 12.16
N ILE A 61 -1.04 -22.05 12.74
CA ILE A 61 -1.10 -20.86 13.58
C ILE A 61 -1.59 -19.66 12.76
N PHE A 62 -1.16 -19.54 11.51
CA PHE A 62 -1.57 -18.45 10.64
C PHE A 62 -3.06 -18.51 10.29
N VAL A 63 -3.58 -19.68 9.95
CA VAL A 63 -5.01 -19.88 9.71
C VAL A 63 -5.83 -19.59 10.98
N GLY A 64 -5.35 -20.04 12.13
CA GLY A 64 -5.96 -19.75 13.43
C GLY A 64 -6.02 -18.25 13.71
N LEU A 65 -4.90 -17.53 13.52
CA LEU A 65 -4.83 -16.08 13.69
C LEU A 65 -5.73 -15.35 12.69
N PHE A 66 -5.78 -15.80 11.44
CA PHE A 66 -6.60 -15.21 10.40
C PHE A 66 -8.09 -15.27 10.73
N ILE A 67 -8.55 -16.32 11.40
CA ILE A 67 -9.94 -16.47 11.84
C ILE A 67 -10.18 -15.74 13.17
N ALA A 68 -9.23 -15.84 14.11
CA ALA A 68 -9.37 -15.31 15.46
C ALA A 68 -9.32 -13.79 15.53
N ILE A 69 -8.39 -13.15 14.80
CA ILE A 69 -8.19 -11.68 14.86
C ILE A 69 -9.48 -10.91 14.50
N PRO A 70 -10.15 -11.19 13.36
CA PRO A 70 -11.41 -10.54 13.01
C PRO A 70 -12.49 -10.82 14.05
N TYR A 71 -12.58 -12.06 14.54
CA TYR A 71 -13.58 -12.42 15.54
C TYR A 71 -13.45 -11.57 16.82
N PHE A 72 -12.24 -11.47 17.38
CA PHE A 72 -12.01 -10.66 18.59
C PHE A 72 -12.27 -9.18 18.36
N ILE A 73 -11.82 -8.63 17.22
CA ILE A 73 -12.08 -7.23 16.85
C ILE A 73 -13.59 -6.99 16.74
N GLY A 74 -14.31 -7.91 16.11
CA GLY A 74 -15.76 -7.84 15.96
C GLY A 74 -16.50 -7.87 17.30
N ILE A 75 -16.13 -8.78 18.21
CA ILE A 75 -16.70 -8.82 19.56
C ILE A 75 -16.45 -7.49 20.29
N ILE A 76 -15.21 -7.00 20.28
CA ILE A 76 -14.85 -5.76 20.96
C ILE A 76 -15.64 -4.59 20.36
N PHE A 77 -15.76 -4.53 19.04
CA PHE A 77 -16.51 -3.48 18.34
C PHE A 77 -18.00 -3.54 18.69
N VAL A 78 -18.63 -4.71 18.60
CA VAL A 78 -20.05 -4.89 18.94
C VAL A 78 -20.30 -4.55 20.41
N PHE A 79 -19.43 -5.00 21.31
CA PHE A 79 -19.57 -4.76 22.74
C PHE A 79 -19.44 -3.28 23.10
N ILE A 80 -18.42 -2.59 22.58
CA ILE A 80 -18.16 -1.19 22.92
C ILE A 80 -19.09 -0.24 22.16
N VAL A 81 -19.25 -0.43 20.85
CA VAL A 81 -19.92 0.54 19.98
C VAL A 81 -21.43 0.32 19.96
N ILE A 82 -21.87 -0.93 19.80
CA ILE A 82 -23.31 -1.24 19.64
C ILE A 82 -23.95 -1.42 21.01
N ALA A 83 -23.38 -2.29 21.85
CA ALA A 83 -23.92 -2.60 23.17
C ALA A 83 -23.55 -1.57 24.26
N LYS A 84 -22.70 -0.58 23.95
CA LYS A 84 -22.26 0.48 24.88
C LYS A 84 -21.72 -0.08 26.21
N ALA A 85 -20.96 -1.15 26.14
CA ALA A 85 -20.42 -1.90 27.29
C ALA A 85 -21.47 -2.48 28.25
N ASN A 86 -22.72 -2.64 27.80
CA ASN A 86 -23.77 -3.31 28.57
C ASN A 86 -23.87 -4.79 28.15
N PHE A 87 -23.52 -5.69 29.06
CA PHE A 87 -23.58 -7.13 28.85
C PHE A 87 -24.98 -7.64 28.49
N HIS A 88 -26.03 -7.06 29.09
CA HIS A 88 -27.40 -7.50 28.85
C HIS A 88 -27.86 -7.16 27.42
N ILE A 89 -27.46 -6.00 26.93
CA ILE A 89 -27.72 -5.58 25.55
C ILE A 89 -26.89 -6.43 24.57
N TYR A 90 -25.64 -6.72 24.89
CA TYR A 90 -24.76 -7.55 24.06
C TYR A 90 -25.33 -8.97 23.85
N GLU A 91 -25.80 -9.62 24.91
CA GLU A 91 -26.46 -10.93 24.79
C GLU A 91 -27.72 -10.87 23.92
N THR A 92 -28.48 -9.77 24.01
CA THR A 92 -29.75 -9.59 23.29
C THR A 92 -29.56 -9.39 21.79
N ILE A 93 -28.47 -8.75 21.35
CA ILE A 93 -28.17 -8.50 19.93
C ILE A 93 -27.87 -9.79 19.15
N GLY A 94 -27.57 -10.87 19.87
CA GLY A 94 -27.34 -12.19 19.30
C GLY A 94 -25.86 -12.53 19.33
N ASN A 95 -25.53 -13.50 20.18
CA ASN A 95 -24.19 -14.07 20.33
C ASN A 95 -23.83 -15.00 19.13
N SER A 96 -24.03 -14.50 17.91
CA SER A 96 -23.73 -15.24 16.69
C SER A 96 -22.26 -15.02 16.33
N PHE A 97 -21.49 -16.12 16.32
CA PHE A 97 -20.09 -16.11 15.91
C PHE A 97 -19.92 -15.43 14.54
N ALA A 98 -20.74 -15.80 13.57
CA ALA A 98 -20.68 -15.28 12.20
C ALA A 98 -20.93 -13.76 12.15
N PHE A 99 -21.84 -13.24 12.98
CA PHE A 99 -22.15 -11.81 13.00
C PHE A 99 -20.96 -10.98 13.47
N SER A 100 -20.39 -11.35 14.63
CA SER A 100 -19.19 -10.69 15.14
C SER A 100 -18.00 -10.86 14.19
N TRP A 101 -17.85 -12.05 13.59
CA TRP A 101 -16.76 -12.32 12.65
C TRP A 101 -16.83 -11.45 11.39
N VAL A 102 -18.00 -11.31 10.77
CA VAL A 102 -18.21 -10.46 9.58
C VAL A 102 -17.96 -8.99 9.90
N ILE A 103 -18.49 -8.49 11.02
CA ILE A 103 -18.27 -7.10 11.46
C ILE A 103 -16.78 -6.83 11.69
N GLY A 104 -16.07 -7.79 12.28
CA GLY A 104 -14.63 -7.71 12.48
C GLY A 104 -13.85 -7.53 11.19
N TYR A 105 -14.21 -8.27 10.13
CA TYR A 105 -13.60 -8.09 8.82
C TYR A 105 -13.92 -6.75 8.19
N GLU A 106 -15.17 -6.29 8.29
CA GLU A 106 -15.56 -5.00 7.72
C GLU A 106 -14.75 -3.85 8.36
N PHE A 107 -14.58 -3.90 9.68
CA PHE A 107 -13.79 -2.92 10.42
C PHE A 107 -12.30 -2.95 10.02
N LEU A 108 -11.70 -4.15 9.93
CA LEU A 108 -10.34 -4.34 9.45
C LEU A 108 -10.15 -3.82 8.02
N ALA A 109 -11.08 -4.14 7.11
CA ALA A 109 -11.06 -3.70 5.73
C ALA A 109 -11.14 -2.16 5.63
N GLY A 110 -12.00 -1.53 6.45
CA GLY A 110 -12.08 -0.08 6.56
C GLY A 110 -10.76 0.56 6.98
N ILE A 111 -10.10 0.03 8.01
CA ILE A 111 -8.77 0.49 8.44
C ILE A 111 -7.74 0.31 7.30
N LEU A 112 -7.75 -0.84 6.63
CA LEU A 112 -6.81 -1.14 5.56
C LEU A 112 -6.98 -0.18 4.38
N LEU A 113 -8.22 0.14 4.00
CA LEU A 113 -8.52 1.15 2.99
C LEU A 113 -8.00 2.53 3.40
N LEU A 114 -8.21 2.94 4.67
CA LEU A 114 -7.67 4.21 5.18
C LEU A 114 -6.14 4.25 5.14
N MET A 115 -5.46 3.13 5.44
CA MET A 115 -4.01 3.02 5.34
C MET A 115 -3.52 3.13 3.89
N ILE A 116 -4.20 2.48 2.95
CA ILE A 116 -3.89 2.58 1.52
C ILE A 116 -4.08 4.03 1.03
N LEU A 117 -5.19 4.67 1.40
CA LEU A 117 -5.46 6.07 1.07
C LEU A 117 -4.38 7.00 1.66
N LYS A 118 -4.01 6.82 2.93
CA LYS A 118 -2.93 7.57 3.57
C LYS A 118 -1.60 7.39 2.83
N SER A 119 -1.25 6.14 2.49
CA SER A 119 -0.03 5.84 1.75
C SER A 119 -0.04 6.48 0.36
N SER A 120 -1.18 6.47 -0.33
CA SER A 120 -1.35 7.12 -1.64
C SER A 120 -1.15 8.63 -1.57
N MET A 121 -1.59 9.29 -0.49
CA MET A 121 -1.40 10.74 -0.32
C MET A 121 0.05 11.11 0.00
N GLN A 122 0.79 10.25 0.70
CA GLN A 122 2.22 10.46 1.01
C GLN A 122 3.16 10.21 -0.18
N PHE A 123 2.68 9.61 -1.27
CA PHE A 123 3.47 9.30 -2.47
C PHE A 123 3.76 10.51 -3.39
N ARG A 124 3.61 11.74 -2.87
CA ARG A 124 3.93 13.01 -3.56
C ARG A 124 5.42 13.28 -3.59
#